data_AF-A0A356KFY1-F1
#
_entry.id   AF-A0A356KFY1-F1
#
_cell.length_a   1.000
_cell.length_b   1.000
_cell.length_c   1.000
_cell.angle_alpha   90.00
_cell.angle_beta   90.00
_cell.angle_gamma   90.00
#
_symmetry.space_group_name_H-M   'P 1'
#
loop_
_entity.id
_entity.type
_entity.pdbx_description
1 polymer ?
#
loop_
_entity_poly.entity_id
_entity_poly.type
_entity_poly.pdbx_seq_one_letter_code
_entity_poly.pdbx_strand_id
1 'polypeptide(L)'
;MRCGLVGAGAWLALAALRPEEGGDLAAIEALLALHLLCLTPLLLALWPPRGGVWTRALWLAAAALATGSALLGPAHSAAASALALPWVGLAAWLLGEALGEWGFTYRRWGLLESDSAGLRAVSRLFLLVGAGWLVFSRSGLPLPGLDAEKILLAAVHAHYTGFGALSLMALAAWRAGPGERRGLLAAGIGLGVGFGLTGAGIAFSPLLEPLGATVLAFALATYAALRLPQALSLEGAARALSVLSLVGLALGLCLGLAYAARVLGPTPLTRAHMIHLHGVAIGLGFLLCGATGALLGEARERPGPLLLYDGVCGLCDKSVQWILNHDQRAQLRFTPLQGETARPLLERYELAPAGEVDFDTVVLVGPGDRARVRSQAAFGVLLHMGGVWRLLGHLGGLVPRPLADVGYRLVASNRLRFFGSLDACRIPRPEERVRFLP
;
A
#
# COMPACT_ATOMS: atom_id res chain seq x y z
N MET A 1 -7.86 9.50 1.92
CA MET A 1 -7.07 10.76 1.99
C MET A 1 -7.50 11.72 3.11
N ARG A 2 -8.81 11.89 3.39
CA ARG A 2 -9.31 12.82 4.43
C ARG A 2 -8.66 12.65 5.83
N CYS A 3 -8.50 11.42 6.33
CA CYS A 3 -7.87 11.19 7.65
C CYS A 3 -6.37 11.57 7.69
N GLY A 4 -5.64 11.36 6.59
CA GLY A 4 -4.22 11.75 6.52
C GLY A 4 -4.01 13.25 6.43
N LEU A 5 -4.92 13.99 5.76
CA LEU A 5 -4.90 15.45 5.72
C LEU A 5 -5.28 16.07 7.07
N VAL A 6 -6.29 15.52 7.76
CA VAL A 6 -6.64 15.91 9.14
C VAL A 6 -5.48 15.63 10.09
N GLY A 7 -4.84 14.46 9.96
CA GLY A 7 -3.63 14.12 10.71
C GLY A 7 -2.48 15.09 10.46
N ALA A 8 -2.25 15.49 9.21
CA ALA A 8 -1.19 16.44 8.85
C ALA A 8 -1.47 17.84 9.42
N GLY A 9 -2.73 18.30 9.40
CA GLY A 9 -3.13 19.54 10.06
C GLY A 9 -2.95 19.50 11.58
N ALA A 10 -3.36 18.40 12.22
CA ALA A 10 -3.15 18.18 13.66
C ALA A 10 -1.66 18.11 14.02
N TRP A 11 -0.85 17.46 13.17
CA TRP A 11 0.60 17.40 13.35
C TRP A 11 1.27 18.77 13.20
N LEU A 12 0.90 19.55 12.19
CA LEU A 12 1.40 20.92 12.00
C LEU A 12 1.02 21.83 13.18
N ALA A 13 -0.22 21.72 13.68
CA ALA A 13 -0.65 22.44 14.86
C ALA A 13 0.15 22.02 16.11
N LEU A 14 0.37 20.72 16.31
CA LEU A 14 1.19 20.21 17.40
C LEU A 14 2.67 20.60 17.29
N ALA A 15 3.21 20.68 16.08
CA ALA A 15 4.57 21.15 15.84
C ALA A 15 4.70 22.65 16.12
N ALA A 16 3.69 23.45 15.75
CA ALA A 16 3.66 24.90 15.97
C ALA A 16 3.40 25.32 17.43
N LEU A 17 2.68 24.50 18.20
CA LEU A 17 2.36 24.76 19.61
C LEU A 17 3.47 24.32 20.58
N ARG A 18 4.59 23.78 20.09
CA ARG A 18 5.66 23.27 20.94
C ARG A 18 6.67 24.37 21.30
N PRO A 19 7.07 24.47 22.58
CA PRO A 19 8.11 25.42 22.97
C PRO A 19 9.46 25.03 22.35
N GLU A 20 10.22 26.02 21.86
CA GLU A 20 11.56 25.80 21.27
C GLU A 20 12.58 25.22 22.26
N GLU A 21 12.29 25.30 23.57
CA GLU A 21 13.16 24.84 24.66
C GLU A 21 13.28 23.31 24.80
N GLY A 22 12.52 22.52 24.04
CA GLY A 22 12.42 21.06 24.20
C GLY A 22 13.51 20.20 23.54
N GLY A 23 14.44 20.81 22.79
CA GLY A 23 15.61 20.14 22.19
C GLY A 23 15.28 18.88 21.38
N ASP A 24 16.13 17.85 21.51
CA ASP A 24 16.03 16.58 20.76
C ASP A 24 14.79 15.75 21.12
N LEU A 25 14.37 15.75 22.39
CA LEU A 25 13.20 14.99 22.84
C LEU A 25 11.91 15.49 22.17
N ALA A 26 11.75 16.81 22.06
CA ALA A 26 10.60 17.40 21.38
C ALA A 26 10.56 17.04 19.89
N ALA A 27 11.71 16.93 19.22
CA ALA A 27 11.76 16.47 17.84
C ALA A 27 11.35 15.00 17.69
N ILE A 28 11.83 14.12 18.59
CA ILE A 28 11.44 12.70 18.58
C ILE A 28 9.92 12.55 18.82
N GLU A 29 9.36 13.32 19.75
CA GLU A 29 7.91 13.37 19.99
C GLU A 29 7.12 13.84 18.76
N ALA A 30 7.69 14.75 17.97
CA ALA A 30 7.04 15.26 16.77
C ALA A 30 7.04 14.19 15.68
N LEU A 31 8.16 13.47 15.52
CA LEU A 31 8.24 12.31 14.64
C LEU A 31 7.25 11.22 15.06
N LEU A 32 7.13 10.92 16.36
CA LEU A 32 6.15 9.95 16.83
C LEU A 32 4.72 10.39 16.49
N ALA A 33 4.36 11.64 16.78
CA ALA A 33 3.04 12.19 16.45
C ALA A 33 2.75 12.14 14.94
N LEU A 34 3.74 12.45 14.09
CA LEU A 34 3.62 12.35 12.63
C LEU A 34 3.24 10.92 12.23
N HIS A 35 3.87 9.94 12.85
CA HIS A 35 3.54 8.55 12.60
C HIS A 35 2.10 8.23 13.01
N LEU A 36 1.78 8.47 14.29
CA LEU A 36 0.52 8.09 14.91
C LEU A 36 -0.66 8.70 14.17
N LEU A 37 -0.57 9.99 13.82
CA LEU A 37 -1.65 10.78 13.25
C LEU A 37 -1.70 10.73 11.72
N CYS A 38 -0.56 10.53 11.03
CA CYS A 38 -0.49 10.61 9.57
C CYS A 38 -0.11 9.28 8.91
N LEU A 39 0.99 8.66 9.32
CA LEU A 39 1.51 7.49 8.62
C LEU A 39 0.66 6.24 8.87
N THR A 40 0.33 5.93 10.13
CA THR A 40 -0.52 4.77 10.47
C THR A 40 -1.85 4.73 9.70
N PRO A 41 -2.66 5.81 9.65
CA PRO A 41 -3.93 5.77 8.94
C PRO A 41 -3.75 5.68 7.42
N LEU A 42 -2.67 6.27 6.86
CA LEU A 42 -2.35 6.11 5.45
C LEU A 42 -2.04 4.64 5.13
N LEU A 43 -1.26 3.96 5.97
CA LEU A 43 -0.92 2.55 5.80
C LEU A 43 -2.11 1.61 6.05
N LEU A 44 -2.94 1.90 7.06
CA LEU A 44 -4.18 1.16 7.30
C LEU A 44 -5.23 1.40 6.21
N ALA A 45 -5.21 2.55 5.52
CA ALA A 45 -6.07 2.76 4.36
C ALA A 45 -5.65 1.89 3.17
N LEU A 46 -4.38 1.49 3.08
CA LEU A 46 -3.93 0.52 2.09
C LEU A 46 -4.52 -0.85 2.42
N TRP A 47 -4.51 -1.25 3.70
CA TRP A 47 -5.09 -2.51 4.21
C TRP A 47 -6.18 -2.31 5.26
N PRO A 48 -7.42 -2.01 4.84
CA PRO A 48 -8.49 -1.70 5.76
C PRO A 48 -8.79 -2.90 6.69
N PRO A 49 -8.80 -2.69 8.02
CA PRO A 49 -9.23 -3.69 8.99
C PRO A 49 -10.72 -4.01 8.86
N ARG A 50 -11.17 -5.18 9.35
CA ARG A 50 -12.53 -5.67 9.08
C ARG A 50 -13.64 -4.85 9.73
N GLY A 51 -13.33 -4.07 10.77
CA GLY A 51 -14.32 -3.30 11.54
C GLY A 51 -14.84 -2.01 10.88
N GLY A 52 -14.43 -1.70 9.65
CA GLY A 52 -15.05 -0.63 8.84
C GLY A 52 -14.90 0.78 9.44
N VAL A 53 -16.01 1.51 9.57
CA VAL A 53 -16.01 2.92 10.05
C VAL A 53 -15.65 3.03 11.53
N TRP A 54 -16.11 2.10 12.36
CA TRP A 54 -15.85 2.08 13.81
C TRP A 54 -14.36 1.97 14.11
N THR A 55 -13.63 1.22 13.31
CA THR A 55 -12.18 1.11 13.43
C THR A 55 -11.46 2.43 13.21
N ARG A 56 -11.94 3.28 12.30
CA ARG A 56 -11.33 4.59 12.05
C ARG A 56 -11.52 5.52 13.24
N ALA A 57 -12.70 5.50 13.86
CA ALA A 57 -12.99 6.30 15.05
C ALA A 57 -12.13 5.85 16.23
N LEU A 58 -12.04 4.54 16.48
CA LEU A 58 -11.18 3.97 17.52
C LEU A 58 -9.70 4.31 17.29
N TRP A 59 -9.24 4.23 16.04
CA TRP A 59 -7.87 4.62 15.70
C TRP A 59 -7.60 6.10 15.98
N LEU A 60 -8.47 7.02 15.52
CA LEU A 60 -8.31 8.46 15.77
C LEU A 60 -8.25 8.76 17.27
N ALA A 61 -9.15 8.15 18.04
CA ALA A 61 -9.19 8.32 19.49
C ALA A 61 -7.90 7.81 20.15
N ALA A 62 -7.46 6.60 19.81
CA ALA A 62 -6.24 6.03 20.37
C ALA A 62 -4.99 6.85 19.98
N ALA A 63 -4.89 7.31 18.73
CA ALA A 63 -3.78 8.14 18.26
C ALA A 63 -3.75 9.51 18.97
N ALA A 64 -4.92 10.13 19.18
CA ALA A 64 -5.03 11.39 19.90
C ALA A 64 -4.62 11.25 21.37
N LEU A 65 -5.08 10.20 22.07
CA LEU A 65 -4.70 9.94 23.46
C LEU A 65 -3.19 9.63 23.58
N ALA A 66 -2.65 8.80 22.69
CA ALA A 66 -1.24 8.49 22.63
C ALA A 66 -0.37 9.73 22.38
N THR A 67 -0.79 10.61 21.47
CA THR A 67 -0.08 11.87 21.20
C THR A 67 -0.21 12.85 22.36
N GLY A 68 -1.40 12.94 22.96
CA GLY A 68 -1.67 13.78 24.13
C GLY A 68 -0.93 13.35 25.38
N SER A 69 -0.53 12.07 25.49
CA SER A 69 0.29 11.57 26.60
C SER A 69 1.63 12.31 26.74
N ALA A 70 2.16 12.87 25.65
CA ALA A 70 3.40 13.65 25.65
C ALA A 70 3.28 15.00 26.37
N LEU A 71 2.06 15.49 26.56
CA LEU A 71 1.80 16.77 27.25
C LEU A 71 1.87 16.62 28.78
N LEU A 72 1.89 15.39 29.29
CA LEU A 72 1.97 15.10 30.72
C LEU A 72 3.42 14.96 31.14
N GLY A 73 3.85 15.83 32.06
CA GLY A 73 5.20 15.80 32.63
C GLY A 73 5.44 14.60 33.57
N PRO A 74 6.68 14.43 34.08
CA PRO A 74 7.08 13.26 34.88
C PRO A 74 6.23 13.02 36.13
N ALA A 75 5.70 14.08 36.76
CA ALA A 75 4.81 14.01 37.92
C ALA A 75 3.49 13.27 37.64
N HIS A 76 3.11 13.11 36.37
CA HIS A 76 1.89 12.47 35.92
C HIS A 76 2.16 11.22 35.07
N SER A 77 3.29 10.53 35.29
CA SER A 77 3.72 9.37 34.50
C SER A 77 2.69 8.22 34.43
N ALA A 78 1.97 7.98 35.53
CA ALA A 78 0.89 6.98 35.57
C ALA A 78 -0.27 7.36 34.62
N ALA A 79 -0.69 8.63 34.63
CA ALA A 79 -1.72 9.15 33.74
C ALA A 79 -1.24 9.16 32.28
N ALA A 80 0.01 9.55 32.03
CA ALA A 80 0.62 9.52 30.71
C ALA A 80 0.66 8.10 30.12
N SER A 81 1.05 7.12 30.93
CA SER A 81 1.04 5.72 30.54
C SER A 81 -0.38 5.22 30.25
N ALA A 82 -1.35 5.57 31.10
CA ALA A 82 -2.75 5.21 30.92
C ALA A 82 -3.34 5.79 29.63
N LEU A 83 -3.00 7.03 29.26
CA LEU A 83 -3.42 7.63 27.98
C LEU A 83 -2.82 6.94 26.76
N ALA A 84 -1.65 6.29 26.89
CA ALA A 84 -1.02 5.55 25.80
C ALA A 84 -1.55 4.10 25.65
N LEU A 85 -2.15 3.49 26.70
CA LEU A 85 -2.66 2.11 26.67
C LEU A 85 -3.70 1.83 25.58
N PRO A 86 -4.64 2.72 25.23
CA PRO A 86 -5.56 2.50 24.11
C PRO A 86 -4.86 2.22 22.78
N TRP A 87 -3.67 2.80 22.57
CA TRP A 87 -2.87 2.53 21.38
C TRP A 87 -2.31 1.11 21.36
N VAL A 88 -1.89 0.58 22.52
CA VAL A 88 -1.48 -0.82 22.68
C VAL A 88 -2.64 -1.76 22.36
N GLY A 89 -3.83 -1.47 22.90
CA GLY A 89 -5.03 -2.27 22.65
C GLY A 89 -5.39 -2.33 21.17
N LEU A 90 -5.34 -1.18 20.48
CA LEU A 90 -5.55 -1.10 19.03
C LEU A 90 -4.50 -1.91 18.25
N ALA A 91 -3.22 -1.74 18.58
CA ALA A 91 -2.13 -2.45 17.92
C ALA A 91 -2.23 -3.97 18.10
N ALA A 92 -2.59 -4.43 19.32
CA ALA A 92 -2.79 -5.84 19.63
C ALA A 92 -3.98 -6.42 18.84
N TRP A 93 -5.09 -5.68 18.74
CA TRP A 93 -6.24 -6.11 17.95
C TRP A 93 -5.90 -6.23 16.45
N LEU A 94 -5.22 -5.23 15.89
CA LEU A 94 -4.76 -5.26 14.49
C LEU A 94 -3.82 -6.44 14.23
N LEU A 95 -2.90 -6.74 15.16
CA LEU A 95 -2.05 -7.93 15.09
C LEU A 95 -2.88 -9.22 15.11
N GLY A 96 -3.87 -9.33 15.98
CA GLY A 96 -4.78 -10.47 16.04
C GLY A 96 -5.50 -10.73 14.71
N GLU A 97 -6.01 -9.68 14.07
CA GLU A 97 -6.61 -9.79 12.73
C GLU A 97 -5.62 -10.32 11.69
N ALA A 98 -4.38 -9.81 11.72
CA ALA A 98 -3.32 -10.21 10.80
C ALA A 98 -2.89 -11.65 10.95
N LEU A 99 -2.74 -12.12 12.20
CA LEU A 99 -2.41 -13.50 12.51
C LEU A 99 -3.54 -14.44 12.07
N GLY A 100 -4.79 -14.02 12.26
CA GLY A 100 -5.95 -14.76 11.74
C GLY A 100 -5.95 -14.87 10.21
N GLU A 101 -5.67 -13.77 9.52
CA GLU A 101 -5.54 -13.72 8.05
C GLU A 101 -4.39 -14.60 7.55
N TRP A 102 -3.22 -14.49 8.18
CA TRP A 102 -2.04 -15.29 7.83
C TRP A 102 -2.28 -16.78 8.10
N GLY A 103 -2.82 -17.15 9.26
CA GLY A 103 -3.14 -18.53 9.58
C GLY A 103 -4.18 -19.14 8.63
N PHE A 104 -5.18 -18.38 8.21
CA PHE A 104 -6.16 -18.81 7.21
C PHE A 104 -5.51 -19.04 5.83
N THR A 105 -4.72 -18.08 5.36
CA THR A 105 -4.06 -18.17 4.05
C THR A 105 -3.03 -19.29 4.01
N TYR A 106 -2.22 -19.44 5.07
CA TYR A 106 -1.25 -20.52 5.24
C TYR A 106 -1.90 -21.90 5.17
N ARG A 107 -2.99 -22.13 5.93
CA ARG A 107 -3.69 -23.42 5.91
C ARG A 107 -4.29 -23.78 4.56
N ARG A 108 -4.70 -22.77 3.79
CA ARG A 108 -5.41 -22.96 2.53
C ARG A 108 -4.48 -23.09 1.32
N TRP A 109 -3.35 -22.38 1.33
CA TRP A 109 -2.49 -22.21 0.16
C TRP A 109 -1.00 -22.48 0.42
N GLY A 110 -0.64 -22.84 1.66
CA GLY A 110 0.74 -23.13 2.05
C GLY A 110 1.60 -21.87 2.25
N LEU A 111 2.87 -22.08 2.57
CA LEU A 111 3.81 -21.02 2.95
C LEU A 111 3.99 -19.98 1.83
N LEU A 112 4.39 -20.43 0.63
CA LEU A 112 4.76 -19.61 -0.52
C LEU A 112 3.69 -18.61 -0.99
N GLU A 113 2.40 -18.92 -0.80
CA GLU A 113 1.30 -18.01 -1.14
C GLU A 113 0.86 -17.11 0.03
N SER A 114 1.23 -17.49 1.26
CA SER A 114 0.91 -16.75 2.49
C SER A 114 1.97 -15.70 2.87
N ASP A 115 3.11 -15.65 2.18
CA ASP A 115 4.29 -14.86 2.57
C ASP A 115 3.99 -13.36 2.76
N SER A 116 3.16 -12.78 1.87
CA SER A 116 2.76 -11.36 2.00
C SER A 116 1.85 -11.12 3.21
N ALA A 117 1.01 -12.10 3.59
CA ALA A 117 0.18 -12.05 4.79
C ALA A 117 1.04 -12.21 6.06
N GLY A 118 2.07 -13.06 6.00
CA GLY A 118 3.07 -13.18 7.06
C GLY A 118 3.79 -11.85 7.32
N LEU A 119 4.29 -11.17 6.28
CA LEU A 119 4.90 -9.85 6.44
C LEU A 119 3.93 -8.81 7.03
N ARG A 120 2.63 -8.86 6.69
CA ARG A 120 1.62 -7.99 7.32
C ARG A 120 1.48 -8.27 8.81
N ALA A 121 1.53 -9.53 9.23
CA ALA A 121 1.50 -9.90 10.64
C ALA A 121 2.74 -9.39 11.38
N VAL A 122 3.93 -9.58 10.82
CA VAL A 122 5.18 -9.08 11.40
C VAL A 122 5.17 -7.54 11.48
N SER A 123 4.70 -6.86 10.45
CA SER A 123 4.51 -5.40 10.46
C SER A 123 3.67 -4.94 11.66
N ARG A 124 2.52 -5.58 11.90
CA ARG A 124 1.60 -5.22 13.00
C ARG A 124 2.15 -5.64 14.38
N LEU A 125 3.02 -6.65 14.43
CA LEU A 125 3.79 -6.95 15.63
C LEU A 125 4.71 -5.79 15.99
N PHE A 126 5.39 -5.18 15.01
CA PHE A 126 6.21 -3.99 15.26
C PHE A 126 5.40 -2.77 15.69
N LEU A 127 4.17 -2.62 15.20
CA LEU A 127 3.25 -1.59 15.70
C LEU A 127 2.96 -1.80 17.20
N LEU A 128 2.73 -3.04 17.63
CA LEU A 128 2.52 -3.39 19.03
C LEU A 128 3.79 -3.17 19.87
N VAL A 129 4.96 -3.55 19.35
CA VAL A 129 6.26 -3.29 20.00
C VAL A 129 6.48 -1.79 20.18
N GLY A 130 6.20 -0.98 19.15
CA GLY A 130 6.29 0.47 19.24
C GLY A 130 5.31 1.06 20.26
N ALA A 131 4.09 0.54 20.33
CA ALA A 131 3.11 0.94 21.33
C ALA A 131 3.57 0.61 22.76
N GLY A 132 4.19 -0.54 22.96
CA GLY A 132 4.80 -0.92 24.24
C GLY A 132 5.93 0.02 24.64
N TRP A 133 6.84 0.35 23.72
CA TRP A 133 7.91 1.32 23.96
C TRP A 133 7.39 2.73 24.27
N LEU A 134 6.30 3.15 23.64
CA LEU A 134 5.62 4.42 23.99
C LEU A 134 5.09 4.38 25.43
N VAL A 135 4.38 3.34 25.85
CA VAL A 135 3.92 3.24 27.24
C VAL A 135 5.11 3.24 28.19
N PHE A 136 6.17 2.53 27.86
CA PHE A 136 7.38 2.51 28.66
C PHE A 136 8.02 3.91 28.78
N SER A 137 8.11 4.66 27.68
CA SER A 137 8.64 6.03 27.68
C SER A 137 7.80 7.00 28.54
N ARG A 138 6.51 6.71 28.76
CA ARG A 138 5.64 7.48 29.66
C ARG A 138 5.69 7.05 31.11
N SER A 139 6.16 5.85 31.40
CA SER A 139 6.16 5.29 32.76
C SER A 139 7.15 5.96 33.72
N GLY A 140 8.21 6.59 33.18
CA GLY A 140 9.32 7.12 33.96
C GLY A 140 10.19 6.04 34.61
N LEU A 141 9.96 4.76 34.27
CA LEU A 141 10.75 3.65 34.81
C LEU A 141 12.16 3.68 34.19
N PRO A 142 13.22 3.63 35.02
CA PRO A 142 14.58 3.58 34.50
C PRO A 142 14.86 2.23 33.84
N LEU A 143 15.55 2.26 32.69
CA LEU A 143 16.17 1.09 32.08
C LEU A 143 17.69 1.25 32.11
N PRO A 144 18.45 0.29 32.68
CA PRO A 144 19.90 0.35 32.66
C PRO A 144 20.44 0.51 31.23
N GLY A 145 21.29 1.52 31.01
CA GLY A 145 21.93 1.79 29.71
C GLY A 145 21.08 2.56 28.68
N LEU A 146 19.79 2.82 28.98
CA LEU A 146 18.87 3.52 28.08
C LEU A 146 18.37 4.83 28.71
N ASP A 147 18.71 5.95 28.09
CA ASP A 147 18.16 7.26 28.43
C ASP A 147 16.76 7.43 27.82
N ALA A 148 16.04 8.48 28.26
CA ALA A 148 14.67 8.75 27.80
C ALA A 148 14.58 8.93 26.27
N GLU A 149 15.62 9.54 25.67
CA GLU A 149 15.74 9.71 24.22
C GLU A 149 15.79 8.35 23.50
N LYS A 150 16.66 7.43 23.92
CA LYS A 150 16.79 6.09 23.32
C LYS A 150 15.51 5.29 23.44
N ILE A 151 14.82 5.36 24.58
CA ILE A 151 13.54 4.66 24.80
C ILE A 151 12.49 5.18 23.83
N LEU A 152 12.31 6.50 23.73
CA LEU A 152 11.34 7.09 22.81
C LEU A 152 11.73 6.87 21.35
N LEU A 153 13.03 6.90 21.04
CA LEU A 153 13.55 6.61 19.71
C LEU A 153 13.28 5.16 19.29
N ALA A 154 13.31 4.21 20.22
CA ALA A 154 12.92 2.82 19.97
C ALA A 154 11.43 2.72 19.59
N ALA A 155 10.56 3.50 20.26
CA ALA A 155 9.15 3.61 19.88
C ALA A 155 9.01 4.14 18.45
N VAL A 156 9.71 5.23 18.09
CA VAL A 156 9.70 5.82 16.74
C VAL A 156 10.17 4.81 15.68
N HIS A 157 11.32 4.15 15.88
CA HIS A 157 11.84 3.19 14.90
C HIS A 157 10.92 1.97 14.70
N ALA A 158 10.31 1.46 15.77
CA ALA A 158 9.37 0.35 15.68
C ALA A 158 8.13 0.73 14.84
N HIS A 159 7.64 1.97 15.00
CA HIS A 159 6.54 2.50 14.20
C HIS A 159 6.94 2.74 12.73
N TYR A 160 8.04 3.45 12.46
CA TYR A 160 8.44 3.79 11.09
C TYR A 160 9.07 2.63 10.33
N THR A 161 10.23 2.18 10.77
CA THR A 161 10.99 1.16 10.03
C THR A 161 10.33 -0.20 10.22
N GLY A 162 9.93 -0.56 11.45
CA GLY A 162 9.25 -1.83 11.73
C GLY A 162 7.88 -1.92 11.05
N PHE A 163 6.90 -1.13 11.49
CA PHE A 163 5.55 -1.19 10.93
C PHE A 163 5.44 -0.55 9.54
N GLY A 164 5.98 0.65 9.35
CA GLY A 164 5.85 1.39 8.09
C GLY A 164 6.49 0.70 6.89
N ALA A 165 7.78 0.37 6.99
CA ALA A 165 8.51 -0.26 5.89
C ALA A 165 7.97 -1.66 5.56
N LEU A 166 7.73 -2.50 6.58
CA LEU A 166 7.20 -3.84 6.37
C LEU A 166 5.80 -3.80 5.76
N SER A 167 4.95 -2.85 6.14
CA SER A 167 3.62 -2.68 5.53
C SER A 167 3.73 -2.39 4.03
N LEU A 168 4.63 -1.50 3.64
CA LEU A 168 4.85 -1.14 2.24
C LEU A 168 5.52 -2.28 1.44
N MET A 169 6.46 -3.00 2.04
CA MET A 169 7.07 -4.19 1.45
C MET A 169 6.05 -5.31 1.27
N ALA A 170 5.19 -5.56 2.26
CA ALA A 170 4.11 -6.55 2.16
C ALA A 170 3.14 -6.20 1.03
N LEU A 171 2.78 -4.93 0.90
CA LEU A 171 1.94 -4.44 -0.20
C LEU A 171 2.63 -4.61 -1.56
N ALA A 172 3.90 -4.22 -1.66
CA ALA A 172 4.67 -4.36 -2.89
C ALA A 172 4.79 -5.85 -3.28
N ALA A 173 5.07 -6.74 -2.32
CA ALA A 173 5.21 -8.17 -2.54
C ALA A 173 3.89 -8.81 -3.00
N TRP A 174 2.77 -8.37 -2.43
CA TRP A 174 1.44 -8.83 -2.84
C TRP A 174 1.13 -8.49 -4.30
N ARG A 175 1.56 -7.33 -4.79
CA ARG A 175 1.35 -6.90 -6.19
C ARG A 175 2.44 -7.35 -7.16
N ALA A 176 3.53 -7.90 -6.66
CA ALA A 176 4.69 -8.24 -7.46
C ALA A 176 4.54 -9.60 -8.15
N GLY A 177 5.13 -9.70 -9.35
CA GLY A 177 5.37 -10.98 -10.01
C GLY A 177 6.40 -11.85 -9.25
N PRO A 178 6.57 -13.13 -9.62
CA PRO A 178 7.32 -14.10 -8.81
C PRO A 178 8.77 -13.70 -8.48
N GLY A 179 9.51 -13.11 -9.44
CA GLY A 179 10.90 -12.69 -9.24
C GLY A 179 11.04 -11.52 -8.27
N GLU A 180 10.30 -10.43 -8.52
CA GLU A 180 10.27 -9.25 -7.64
C GLU A 180 9.75 -9.61 -6.24
N ARG A 181 8.74 -10.49 -6.16
CA ARG A 181 8.13 -10.92 -4.90
C ARG A 181 9.17 -11.55 -3.98
N ARG A 182 10.00 -12.47 -4.47
CA ARG A 182 11.06 -13.10 -3.67
C ARG A 182 12.04 -12.08 -3.10
N GLY A 183 12.46 -11.11 -3.92
CA GLY A 183 13.34 -10.02 -3.47
C GLY A 183 12.70 -9.16 -2.37
N LEU A 184 11.42 -8.82 -2.51
CA LEU A 184 10.68 -8.05 -1.52
C LEU A 184 10.45 -8.82 -0.20
N LEU A 185 10.20 -10.12 -0.28
CA LEU A 185 10.07 -10.98 0.90
C LEU A 185 11.40 -11.12 1.65
N ALA A 186 12.49 -11.38 0.92
CA ALA A 186 13.83 -11.44 1.49
C ALA A 186 14.22 -10.11 2.14
N ALA A 187 13.92 -8.98 1.48
CA ALA A 187 14.11 -7.66 2.06
C ALA A 187 13.27 -7.44 3.33
N GLY A 188 12.00 -7.86 3.33
CA GLY A 188 11.14 -7.79 4.51
C GLY A 188 11.66 -8.61 5.70
N ILE A 189 12.12 -9.84 5.46
CA ILE A 189 12.77 -10.67 6.48
C ILE A 189 14.03 -9.99 6.99
N GLY A 190 14.88 -9.51 6.08
CA GLY A 190 16.09 -8.76 6.42
C GLY A 190 15.79 -7.56 7.29
N LEU A 191 14.69 -6.83 7.01
CA LEU A 191 14.30 -5.67 7.80
C LEU A 191 13.90 -6.05 9.24
N GLY A 192 13.14 -7.15 9.41
CA GLY A 192 12.82 -7.68 10.73
C GLY A 192 14.06 -8.13 11.51
N VAL A 193 14.97 -8.86 10.86
CA VAL A 193 16.23 -9.33 11.46
C VAL A 193 17.14 -8.15 11.82
N GLY A 194 17.32 -7.20 10.90
CA GLY A 194 18.15 -6.02 11.10
C GLY A 194 17.67 -5.15 12.26
N PHE A 195 16.35 -5.02 12.44
CA PHE A 195 15.79 -4.34 13.60
C PHE A 195 16.14 -5.07 14.91
N GLY A 196 15.94 -6.39 14.96
CA GLY A 196 16.30 -7.21 16.12
C GLY A 196 17.79 -7.10 16.48
N LEU A 197 18.67 -7.16 15.48
CA LEU A 197 20.11 -7.00 15.66
C LEU A 197 20.49 -5.61 16.17
N THR A 198 19.87 -4.56 15.63
CA THR A 198 20.11 -3.17 16.07
C THR A 198 19.71 -2.99 17.53
N GLY A 199 18.51 -3.47 17.91
CA GLY A 199 18.04 -3.43 19.30
C GLY A 199 18.92 -4.24 20.25
N ALA A 200 19.31 -5.45 19.85
CA ALA A 200 20.25 -6.28 20.61
C ALA A 200 21.63 -5.62 20.75
N GLY A 201 22.08 -4.88 19.73
CA GLY A 201 23.35 -4.17 19.77
C GLY A 201 23.36 -3.01 20.76
N ILE A 202 22.30 -2.21 20.78
CA ILE A 202 22.14 -1.13 21.76
C ILE A 202 22.15 -1.68 23.20
N ALA A 203 21.52 -2.84 23.42
CA ALA A 203 21.37 -3.41 24.76
C ALA A 203 22.55 -4.26 25.23
N PHE A 204 23.22 -4.99 24.33
CA PHE A 204 24.13 -6.07 24.71
C PHE A 204 25.48 -6.07 23.99
N SER A 205 25.62 -5.48 22.80
CA SER A 205 26.88 -5.56 22.05
C SER A 205 27.08 -4.43 21.02
N PRO A 206 28.16 -3.62 21.14
CA PRO A 206 28.43 -2.53 20.21
C PRO A 206 28.72 -2.98 18.77
N LEU A 207 29.00 -4.28 18.54
CA LEU A 207 29.24 -4.85 17.21
C LEU A 207 27.94 -5.26 16.49
N LEU A 208 26.88 -5.56 17.24
CA LEU A 208 25.59 -5.95 16.64
C LEU A 208 24.83 -4.75 16.08
N GLU A 209 25.04 -3.55 16.65
CA GLU A 209 24.41 -2.31 16.16
C GLU A 209 24.79 -1.99 14.71
N PRO A 210 26.07 -1.90 14.31
CA PRO A 210 26.43 -1.61 12.91
C PRO A 210 26.05 -2.74 11.96
N LEU A 211 26.08 -3.99 12.42
CA LEU A 211 25.60 -5.13 11.64
C LEU A 211 24.09 -5.00 11.36
N GLY A 212 23.30 -4.71 12.39
CA GLY A 212 21.86 -4.49 12.25
C GLY A 212 21.53 -3.32 11.32
N ALA A 213 22.23 -2.19 11.47
CA ALA A 213 22.10 -1.04 10.59
C ALA A 213 22.44 -1.38 9.12
N THR A 214 23.46 -2.20 8.89
CA THR A 214 23.85 -2.67 7.55
C THR A 214 22.77 -3.54 6.93
N VAL A 215 22.21 -4.48 7.69
CA VAL A 215 21.11 -5.35 7.23
C VAL A 215 19.86 -4.53 6.90
N LEU A 216 19.49 -3.58 7.77
CA LEU A 216 18.37 -2.66 7.54
C LEU A 216 18.57 -1.84 6.25
N ALA A 217 19.79 -1.34 6.04
CA ALA A 217 20.11 -0.55 4.86
C ALA A 217 20.00 -1.37 3.57
N PHE A 218 20.53 -2.60 3.57
CA PHE A 218 20.43 -3.48 2.42
C PHE A 218 18.98 -3.85 2.09
N ALA A 219 18.15 -4.12 3.11
CA ALA A 219 16.74 -4.42 2.94
C ALA A 219 15.96 -3.26 2.29
N LEU A 220 16.11 -2.04 2.81
CA LEU A 220 15.44 -0.87 2.27
C LEU A 220 16.00 -0.45 0.91
N ALA A 221 17.30 -0.61 0.65
CA ALA A 221 17.91 -0.38 -0.66
C ALA A 221 17.35 -1.35 -1.71
N THR A 222 17.16 -2.61 -1.33
CA THR A 222 16.52 -3.62 -2.20
C THR A 222 15.08 -3.20 -2.54
N TYR A 223 14.30 -2.77 -1.55
CA TYR A 223 12.96 -2.24 -1.80
C TYR A 223 12.99 -1.03 -2.73
N ALA A 224 13.86 -0.06 -2.49
CA ALA A 224 13.97 1.14 -3.30
C ALA A 224 14.33 0.82 -4.76
N ALA A 225 15.32 -0.06 -4.97
CA ALA A 225 15.73 -0.51 -6.31
C ALA A 225 14.59 -1.20 -7.05
N LEU A 226 13.85 -2.10 -6.37
CA LEU A 226 12.71 -2.81 -6.97
C LEU A 226 11.50 -1.92 -7.23
N ARG A 227 11.38 -0.74 -6.60
CA ARG A 227 10.27 0.20 -6.79
C ARG A 227 10.60 1.37 -7.71
N LEU A 228 11.88 1.65 -7.97
CA LEU A 228 12.30 2.76 -8.83
C LEU A 228 11.70 2.71 -10.25
N PRO A 229 11.69 1.57 -10.98
CA PRO A 229 11.08 1.52 -12.31
C PRO A 229 9.58 1.85 -12.28
N GLN A 230 8.88 1.36 -11.26
CA GLN A 230 7.45 1.64 -11.07
C GLN A 230 7.23 3.12 -10.78
N ALA A 231 8.03 3.72 -9.89
CA ALA A 231 7.96 5.15 -9.58
C ALA A 231 8.18 6.02 -10.83
N LEU A 232 9.16 5.69 -11.67
CA LEU A 232 9.45 6.41 -12.91
C LEU A 232 8.34 6.24 -13.97
N SER A 233 7.62 5.11 -13.95
CA SER A 233 6.51 4.85 -14.88
C SER A 233 5.22 5.63 -14.58
N LEU A 234 5.05 6.13 -13.35
CA LEU A 234 3.91 6.98 -12.97
C LEU A 234 3.96 8.31 -13.72
N GLU A 235 2.90 9.13 -13.68
CA GLU A 235 2.86 10.44 -14.33
C GLU A 235 2.50 11.55 -13.32
N GLY A 236 2.88 12.80 -13.63
CA GLY A 236 2.53 13.98 -12.85
C GLY A 236 2.95 13.92 -11.37
N ALA A 237 2.05 14.32 -10.48
CA ALA A 237 2.29 14.37 -9.04
C ALA A 237 2.65 13.00 -8.44
N ALA A 238 2.07 11.91 -8.93
CA ALA A 238 2.35 10.57 -8.42
C ALA A 238 3.80 10.13 -8.71
N ARG A 239 4.36 10.50 -9.87
CA ARG A 239 5.79 10.29 -10.17
C ARG A 239 6.67 11.09 -9.22
N ALA A 240 6.41 12.38 -9.09
CA ALA A 240 7.22 13.28 -8.26
C ALA A 240 7.25 12.81 -6.80
N LEU A 241 6.09 12.51 -6.21
CA LEU A 241 5.99 12.04 -4.82
C LEU A 241 6.66 10.67 -4.62
N SER A 242 6.53 9.74 -5.57
CA SER A 242 7.18 8.44 -5.48
C SER A 242 8.70 8.54 -5.58
N VAL A 243 9.23 9.36 -6.49
CA VAL A 243 10.68 9.57 -6.61
C VAL A 243 11.24 10.25 -5.37
N LEU A 244 10.57 11.32 -4.87
CA LEU A 244 10.98 11.99 -3.64
C LEU A 244 10.94 11.05 -2.43
N SER A 245 9.94 10.16 -2.37
CA SER A 245 9.86 9.11 -1.37
C SER A 245 11.10 8.20 -1.38
N LEU A 246 11.48 7.70 -2.56
CA LEU A 246 12.67 6.86 -2.73
C LEU A 246 13.97 7.60 -2.40
N VAL A 247 14.08 8.88 -2.76
CA VAL A 247 15.22 9.73 -2.40
C VAL A 247 15.31 9.91 -0.89
N GLY A 248 14.20 10.18 -0.21
CA GLY A 248 14.16 10.32 1.24
C GLY A 248 14.57 9.02 1.96
N LEU A 249 14.10 7.87 1.47
CA LEU A 249 14.54 6.57 1.97
C LEU A 249 16.05 6.37 1.75
N ALA A 250 16.56 6.59 0.54
CA ALA A 250 17.98 6.44 0.22
C ALA A 250 18.88 7.36 1.06
N LEU A 251 18.50 8.63 1.23
CA LEU A 251 19.21 9.57 2.08
C LEU A 251 19.24 9.10 3.54
N GLY A 252 18.08 8.66 4.06
CA GLY A 252 17.97 8.07 5.39
C GLY A 252 18.92 6.89 5.58
N LEU A 253 19.02 6.01 4.58
CA LEU A 253 19.94 4.87 4.61
C LEU A 253 21.41 5.28 4.64
N CYS A 254 21.80 6.21 3.78
CA CYS A 254 23.18 6.71 3.75
C CYS A 254 23.57 7.35 5.09
N LEU A 255 22.69 8.15 5.69
CA LEU A 255 22.92 8.75 7.01
C LEU A 255 23.02 7.69 8.12
N GLY A 256 22.14 6.68 8.09
CA GLY A 256 22.16 5.57 9.05
C GLY A 256 23.44 4.75 9.00
N LEU A 257 23.90 4.40 7.79
CA LEU A 257 25.17 3.70 7.58
C LEU A 257 26.37 4.55 8.00
N ALA A 258 26.40 5.82 7.62
CA ALA A 258 27.48 6.74 7.98
C ALA A 258 27.57 6.92 9.51
N TYR A 259 26.44 6.97 10.21
CA TYR A 259 26.42 7.02 11.68
C TYR A 259 26.81 5.69 12.32
N ALA A 260 26.42 4.55 11.73
CA ALA A 260 26.84 3.23 12.20
C ALA A 260 28.36 3.02 12.07
N ALA A 261 29.01 3.65 11.09
CA ALA A 261 30.46 3.63 10.91
C ALA A 261 31.23 4.27 12.07
N ARG A 262 30.56 4.89 13.05
CA ARG A 262 31.19 5.40 14.28
C ARG A 262 31.92 4.35 15.11
N VAL A 263 31.58 3.07 14.91
CA VAL A 263 32.29 1.95 15.52
C VAL A 263 33.71 1.80 14.95
N LEU A 264 33.97 2.30 13.74
CA LEU A 264 35.27 2.23 13.07
C LEU A 264 36.15 3.47 13.31
N GLY A 265 35.60 4.54 13.89
CA GLY A 265 36.31 5.79 14.13
C GLY A 265 35.35 6.98 14.33
N PRO A 266 35.85 8.16 14.69
CA PRO A 266 35.01 9.34 14.88
C PRO A 266 34.31 9.72 13.57
N THR A 267 33.01 10.03 13.66
CA THR A 267 32.21 10.53 12.53
C THR A 267 31.72 11.93 12.84
N PRO A 268 31.53 12.80 11.83
CA PRO A 268 30.95 14.13 12.04
C PRO A 268 29.45 14.08 12.38
N LEU A 269 28.81 12.92 12.24
CA LEU A 269 27.39 12.73 12.52
C LEU A 269 27.16 12.54 14.02
N THR A 270 26.44 13.49 14.61
CA THR A 270 26.01 13.44 16.02
C THR A 270 24.62 12.79 16.14
N ARG A 271 24.22 12.47 17.38
CA ARG A 271 22.86 11.98 17.66
C ARG A 271 21.78 12.98 17.20
N ALA A 272 22.00 14.27 17.41
CA ALA A 272 21.10 15.33 16.93
C ALA A 272 20.93 15.26 15.41
N HIS A 273 22.02 15.06 14.64
CA HIS A 273 21.91 14.87 13.18
C HIS A 273 21.04 13.65 12.82
N MET A 274 21.11 12.57 13.59
CA MET A 274 20.26 11.40 13.36
C MET A 274 18.77 11.66 13.63
N ILE A 275 18.47 12.52 14.60
CA ILE A 275 17.09 12.91 14.91
C ILE A 275 16.55 13.85 13.83
N HIS A 276 17.28 14.92 13.53
CA HIS A 276 16.79 16.03 12.69
C HIS A 276 16.97 15.82 11.18
N LEU A 277 17.99 15.07 10.74
CA LEU A 277 18.21 14.79 9.32
C LEU A 277 17.70 13.41 8.93
N HIS A 278 18.18 12.35 9.60
CA HIS A 278 17.81 10.98 9.26
C HIS A 278 16.33 10.70 9.57
N GLY A 279 15.87 11.03 10.78
CA GLY A 279 14.48 10.83 11.19
C GLY A 279 13.49 11.54 10.28
N VAL A 280 13.77 12.80 9.91
CA VAL A 280 12.94 13.59 8.99
C VAL A 280 12.98 13.02 7.56
N ALA A 281 14.16 12.66 7.04
CA ALA A 281 14.30 12.10 5.70
C ALA A 281 13.50 10.79 5.53
N ILE A 282 13.62 9.88 6.49
CA ILE A 282 12.86 8.61 6.49
C ILE A 282 11.36 8.89 6.71
N GLY A 283 11.02 9.77 7.65
CA GLY A 283 9.63 10.11 7.95
C GLY A 283 8.90 10.68 6.73
N LEU A 284 9.51 11.65 6.04
CA LEU A 284 9.01 12.21 4.78
C LEU A 284 8.96 11.15 3.68
N GLY A 285 9.99 10.32 3.57
CA GLY A 285 10.03 9.20 2.63
C GLY A 285 8.78 8.33 2.71
N PHE A 286 8.44 7.84 3.92
CA PHE A 286 7.25 7.02 4.13
C PHE A 286 5.93 7.78 3.95
N LEU A 287 5.86 9.03 4.42
CA LEU A 287 4.68 9.88 4.25
C LEU A 287 4.34 10.09 2.78
N LEU A 288 5.33 10.42 1.95
CA LEU A 288 5.18 10.63 0.51
C LEU A 288 4.77 9.32 -0.21
N CYS A 289 5.28 8.17 0.24
CA CYS A 289 4.84 6.87 -0.27
C CYS A 289 3.34 6.65 0.02
N GLY A 290 2.93 6.87 1.27
CA GLY A 290 1.52 6.76 1.68
C GLY A 290 0.61 7.74 0.94
N ALA A 291 1.06 8.98 0.74
CA ALA A 291 0.34 9.99 -0.04
C ALA A 291 0.18 9.57 -1.51
N THR A 292 1.22 9.01 -2.13
CA THR A 292 1.14 8.46 -3.49
C THR A 292 0.12 7.32 -3.55
N GLY A 293 0.15 6.41 -2.58
CA GLY A 293 -0.85 5.34 -2.45
C GLY A 293 -2.28 5.87 -2.34
N ALA A 294 -2.51 6.93 -1.56
CA ALA A 294 -3.80 7.59 -1.45
C ALA A 294 -4.25 8.23 -2.77
N LEU A 295 -3.37 8.96 -3.46
CA LEU A 295 -3.67 9.58 -4.76
C LEU A 295 -4.02 8.54 -5.83
N LEU A 296 -3.25 7.45 -5.89
CA LEU A 296 -3.52 6.34 -6.81
C LEU A 296 -4.78 5.56 -6.42
N GLY A 297 -5.05 5.46 -5.11
CA GLY A 297 -6.27 4.85 -4.56
C GLY A 297 -7.54 5.61 -4.94
N GLU A 298 -7.54 6.94 -4.79
CA GLU A 298 -8.67 7.79 -5.23
C GLU A 298 -8.86 7.75 -6.75
N ALA A 299 -7.77 7.63 -7.52
CA ALA A 299 -7.85 7.39 -8.96
C ALA A 299 -8.47 6.01 -9.29
N ARG A 300 -8.34 5.01 -8.41
CA ARG A 300 -8.86 3.65 -8.57
C ARG A 300 -10.28 3.47 -8.04
N GLU A 301 -10.71 4.30 -7.08
CA GLU A 301 -12.10 4.41 -6.63
C GLU A 301 -13.01 5.07 -7.69
N ARG A 302 -12.42 5.77 -8.68
CA ARG A 302 -13.15 6.04 -9.91
C ARG A 302 -13.36 4.71 -10.64
N PRO A 303 -14.60 4.28 -10.89
CA PRO A 303 -14.87 3.02 -11.56
C PRO A 303 -14.05 2.93 -12.87
N GLY A 304 -13.08 2.00 -12.89
CA GLY A 304 -12.31 1.70 -14.09
C GLY A 304 -13.23 1.25 -15.24
N PRO A 305 -12.77 1.28 -16.49
CA PRO A 305 -13.62 0.98 -17.64
C PRO A 305 -14.28 -0.39 -17.48
N LEU A 306 -15.58 -0.46 -17.73
CA LEU A 306 -16.36 -1.67 -17.58
C LEU A 306 -16.63 -2.27 -18.96
N LEU A 307 -16.13 -3.48 -19.17
CA LEU A 307 -16.36 -4.28 -20.37
C LEU A 307 -17.56 -5.19 -20.14
N LEU A 308 -18.63 -4.97 -20.90
CA LEU A 308 -19.78 -5.84 -21.01
C LEU A 308 -19.52 -6.84 -22.13
N TYR A 309 -19.68 -8.13 -21.85
CA TYR A 309 -19.39 -9.22 -22.77
C TYR A 309 -20.44 -10.31 -22.70
N ASP A 310 -20.53 -11.16 -23.73
CA ASP A 310 -21.45 -12.30 -23.72
C ASP A 310 -20.91 -13.42 -22.81
N GLY A 311 -21.59 -13.65 -21.67
CA GLY A 311 -21.18 -14.59 -20.64
C GLY A 311 -21.28 -16.08 -21.01
N VAL A 312 -21.99 -16.42 -22.10
CA VAL A 312 -22.12 -17.82 -22.56
C VAL A 312 -21.19 -18.15 -23.75
N CYS A 313 -20.56 -17.14 -24.33
CA CYS A 313 -19.74 -17.29 -25.53
C CYS A 313 -18.28 -17.68 -25.20
N GLY A 314 -17.80 -18.79 -25.80
CA GLY A 314 -16.42 -19.25 -25.63
C GLY A 314 -15.36 -18.28 -26.19
N LEU A 315 -15.68 -17.51 -27.22
CA LEU A 315 -14.78 -16.46 -27.74
C LEU A 315 -14.67 -15.30 -26.74
N CYS A 316 -15.79 -14.85 -26.18
CA CYS A 316 -15.82 -13.76 -25.22
C CYS A 316 -15.09 -14.13 -23.94
N ASP A 317 -15.28 -15.34 -23.41
CA ASP A 317 -14.49 -15.82 -22.27
C ASP A 317 -13.01 -15.88 -22.59
N LYS A 318 -12.60 -16.53 -23.69
CA LYS A 318 -11.18 -16.57 -24.10
C LYS A 318 -10.58 -15.17 -24.22
N SER A 319 -11.35 -14.21 -24.71
CA SER A 319 -10.94 -12.80 -24.80
C SER A 319 -10.78 -12.17 -23.41
N VAL A 320 -11.72 -12.38 -22.49
CA VAL A 320 -11.60 -11.93 -21.09
C VAL A 320 -10.39 -12.55 -20.41
N GLN A 321 -10.17 -13.87 -20.56
CA GLN A 321 -9.00 -14.56 -20.02
C GLN A 321 -7.69 -14.00 -20.60
N TRP A 322 -7.67 -13.72 -21.90
CA TRP A 322 -6.54 -13.11 -22.55
C TRP A 322 -6.26 -11.69 -22.02
N ILE A 323 -7.31 -10.87 -21.83
CA ILE A 323 -7.19 -9.54 -21.22
C ILE A 323 -6.65 -9.67 -19.79
N LEU A 324 -7.17 -10.58 -18.97
CA LEU A 324 -6.68 -10.78 -17.60
C LEU A 324 -5.19 -11.11 -17.54
N ASN A 325 -4.68 -11.87 -18.51
CA ASN A 325 -3.28 -12.26 -18.58
C ASN A 325 -2.35 -11.16 -19.11
N HIS A 326 -2.87 -10.18 -19.87
CA HIS A 326 -2.07 -9.18 -20.57
C HIS A 326 -2.32 -7.72 -20.13
N ASP A 327 -3.41 -7.45 -19.39
CA ASP A 327 -3.71 -6.14 -18.80
C ASP A 327 -2.78 -5.88 -17.61
N GLN A 328 -1.64 -5.26 -17.88
CA GLN A 328 -0.64 -4.90 -16.88
C GLN A 328 -1.15 -3.85 -15.88
N ARG A 329 -2.20 -3.10 -16.22
CA ARG A 329 -2.73 -2.01 -15.38
C ARG A 329 -3.83 -2.49 -14.44
N ALA A 330 -4.45 -3.63 -14.72
CA ALA A 330 -5.54 -4.23 -13.95
C ALA A 330 -6.67 -3.22 -13.64
N GLN A 331 -7.03 -2.41 -14.64
CA GLN A 331 -8.05 -1.36 -14.53
C GLN A 331 -9.39 -1.77 -15.15
N LEU A 332 -9.38 -2.71 -16.10
CA LEU A 332 -10.60 -3.19 -16.74
C LEU A 332 -11.41 -4.05 -15.78
N ARG A 333 -12.71 -3.77 -15.71
CA ARG A 333 -13.70 -4.57 -15.00
C ARG A 333 -14.59 -5.26 -16.03
N PHE A 334 -15.22 -6.36 -15.62
CA PHE A 334 -15.98 -7.22 -16.50
C PHE A 334 -17.35 -7.47 -15.89
N THR A 335 -18.39 -7.43 -16.72
CA THR A 335 -19.73 -7.89 -16.34
C THR A 335 -20.34 -8.58 -17.55
N PRO A 336 -21.04 -9.71 -17.36
CA PRO A 336 -21.76 -10.33 -18.47
C PRO A 336 -22.91 -9.40 -18.93
N LEU A 337 -23.22 -9.41 -20.22
CA LEU A 337 -24.40 -8.72 -20.78
C LEU A 337 -25.71 -9.23 -20.15
N GLN A 338 -25.70 -10.48 -19.68
CA GLN A 338 -26.78 -11.13 -18.93
C GLN A 338 -26.86 -10.70 -17.45
N GLY A 339 -25.87 -9.95 -16.95
CA GLY A 339 -25.71 -9.61 -15.54
C GLY A 339 -26.55 -8.43 -15.07
N GLU A 340 -26.76 -8.34 -13.76
CA GLU A 340 -27.54 -7.26 -13.13
C GLU A 340 -26.88 -5.89 -13.29
N THR A 341 -25.55 -5.86 -13.32
CA THR A 341 -24.78 -4.61 -13.52
C THR A 341 -24.91 -4.08 -14.95
N ALA A 342 -25.06 -4.96 -15.95
CA ALA A 342 -25.13 -4.56 -17.35
C ALA A 342 -26.47 -3.90 -17.71
N ARG A 343 -27.57 -4.40 -17.16
CA ARG A 343 -28.94 -3.96 -17.49
C ARG A 343 -29.16 -2.44 -17.45
N PRO A 344 -28.89 -1.72 -16.33
CA PRO A 344 -29.09 -0.27 -16.27
C PRO A 344 -28.15 0.52 -17.20
N LEU A 345 -27.00 -0.06 -17.56
CA LEU A 345 -26.07 0.56 -18.50
C LEU A 345 -26.55 0.41 -19.94
N LEU A 346 -27.06 -0.77 -20.30
CA LEU A 346 -27.62 -1.03 -21.62
C LEU A 346 -28.86 -0.18 -21.88
N GLU A 347 -29.72 0.00 -20.89
CA GLU A 347 -30.87 0.91 -20.95
C GLU A 347 -30.43 2.36 -21.12
N ARG A 348 -29.46 2.83 -20.32
CA ARG A 348 -28.94 4.21 -20.38
C ARG A 348 -28.39 4.58 -21.76
N TYR A 349 -27.72 3.65 -22.43
CA TYR A 349 -27.07 3.91 -23.72
C TYR A 349 -27.92 3.47 -24.92
N GLU A 350 -29.19 3.13 -24.70
CA GLU A 350 -30.13 2.69 -25.76
C GLU A 350 -29.62 1.46 -26.53
N LEU A 351 -28.87 0.58 -25.86
CA LEU A 351 -28.29 -0.64 -26.43
C LEU A 351 -29.18 -1.88 -26.22
N ALA A 352 -30.33 -1.72 -25.57
CA ALA A 352 -31.36 -2.74 -25.41
C ALA A 352 -32.78 -2.17 -25.66
N PRO A 353 -33.07 -1.68 -26.88
CA PRO A 353 -34.39 -1.17 -27.21
C PRO A 353 -35.43 -2.30 -27.04
N ALA A 354 -36.56 -2.00 -26.38
CA ALA A 354 -37.63 -2.96 -26.03
C ALA A 354 -37.21 -4.14 -25.14
N GLY A 355 -36.07 -4.08 -24.46
CA GLY A 355 -35.61 -5.12 -23.52
C GLY A 355 -34.86 -6.28 -24.18
N GLU A 356 -34.60 -6.23 -25.49
CA GLU A 356 -33.78 -7.21 -26.19
C GLU A 356 -32.31 -6.77 -26.23
N VAL A 357 -31.41 -7.61 -25.71
CA VAL A 357 -29.96 -7.34 -25.69
C VAL A 357 -29.30 -7.99 -26.90
N ASP A 358 -28.56 -7.20 -27.69
CA ASP A 358 -27.70 -7.70 -28.76
C ASP A 358 -26.46 -8.40 -28.15
N PHE A 359 -26.46 -9.74 -28.11
CA PHE A 359 -25.32 -10.53 -27.61
C PHE A 359 -24.16 -10.63 -28.61
N ASP A 360 -24.32 -10.15 -29.84
CA ASP A 360 -23.25 -10.13 -30.85
C ASP A 360 -22.30 -8.93 -30.66
N THR A 361 -22.50 -8.14 -29.60
CA THR A 361 -21.70 -6.96 -29.29
C THR A 361 -20.85 -7.12 -28.04
N VAL A 362 -19.82 -6.30 -27.95
CA VAL A 362 -19.14 -5.99 -26.69
C VAL A 362 -19.28 -4.50 -26.45
N VAL A 363 -19.48 -4.11 -25.19
CA VAL A 363 -19.66 -2.70 -24.82
C VAL A 363 -18.57 -2.32 -23.84
N LEU A 364 -17.84 -1.26 -24.14
CA LEU A 364 -16.88 -0.67 -23.21
C LEU A 364 -17.43 0.64 -22.68
N VAL A 365 -17.77 0.68 -21.40
CA VAL A 365 -18.17 1.89 -20.70
C VAL A 365 -16.94 2.52 -20.07
N GLY A 366 -16.51 3.65 -20.62
CA GLY A 366 -15.30 4.37 -20.17
C GLY A 366 -15.58 5.36 -19.03
N PRO A 367 -14.51 5.85 -18.37
CA PRO A 367 -14.63 6.95 -17.40
C PRO A 367 -15.24 8.20 -18.08
N GLY A 368 -16.28 8.78 -17.50
CA GLY A 368 -16.99 9.94 -18.06
C GLY A 368 -18.23 9.58 -18.92
N ASP A 369 -18.85 8.43 -18.67
CA ASP A 369 -20.17 8.04 -19.20
C ASP A 369 -20.24 7.93 -20.73
N ARG A 370 -19.15 7.48 -21.39
CA ARG A 370 -19.12 7.19 -22.83
C ARG A 370 -19.09 5.69 -23.07
N ALA A 371 -20.12 5.17 -23.73
CA ALA A 371 -20.14 3.81 -24.24
C ALA A 371 -19.49 3.72 -25.63
N ARG A 372 -18.65 2.71 -25.81
CA ARG A 372 -18.17 2.26 -27.13
C ARG A 372 -18.72 0.87 -27.37
N VAL A 373 -19.03 0.55 -28.61
CA VAL A 373 -19.60 -0.75 -29.01
C VAL A 373 -18.75 -1.40 -30.10
N ARG A 374 -18.84 -2.72 -30.23
CA ARG A 374 -18.24 -3.50 -31.33
C ARG A 374 -16.73 -3.23 -31.47
N SER A 375 -16.25 -2.92 -32.69
CA SER A 375 -14.83 -2.70 -32.96
C SER A 375 -14.23 -1.57 -32.10
N GLN A 376 -15.00 -0.52 -31.81
CA GLN A 376 -14.54 0.59 -30.98
C GLN A 376 -14.38 0.21 -29.50
N ALA A 377 -15.20 -0.72 -29.00
CA ALA A 377 -15.02 -1.30 -27.68
C ALA A 377 -13.73 -2.14 -27.64
N ALA A 378 -13.50 -2.97 -28.66
CA ALA A 378 -12.29 -3.79 -28.76
C ALA A 378 -11.01 -2.94 -28.80
N PHE A 379 -10.95 -1.91 -29.66
CA PHE A 379 -9.81 -0.98 -29.67
C PHE A 379 -9.70 -0.19 -28.37
N GLY A 380 -10.83 0.19 -27.79
CA GLY A 380 -10.90 0.83 -26.48
C GLY A 380 -10.25 -0.03 -25.39
N VAL A 381 -10.50 -1.34 -25.37
CA VAL A 381 -9.88 -2.27 -24.42
C VAL A 381 -8.36 -2.26 -24.59
N LEU A 382 -7.86 -2.37 -25.82
CA LEU A 382 -6.41 -2.35 -26.11
C LEU A 382 -5.72 -1.07 -25.63
N LEU A 383 -6.37 0.09 -25.79
CA LEU A 383 -5.87 1.36 -25.28
C LEU A 383 -5.73 1.37 -23.75
N HIS A 384 -6.65 0.73 -23.03
CA HIS A 384 -6.62 0.66 -21.57
C HIS A 384 -5.61 -0.37 -21.03
N MET A 385 -5.36 -1.46 -21.76
CA MET A 385 -4.35 -2.46 -21.39
C MET A 385 -2.91 -1.89 -21.35
N GLY A 386 -2.64 -0.82 -22.09
CA GLY A 386 -1.35 -0.13 -22.08
C GLY A 386 -0.24 -0.89 -22.82
N GLY A 387 1.00 -0.42 -22.67
CA GLY A 387 2.18 -1.04 -23.29
C GLY A 387 2.08 -1.15 -24.82
N VAL A 388 2.48 -2.30 -25.37
CA VAL A 388 2.43 -2.60 -26.81
C VAL A 388 0.98 -2.64 -27.34
N TRP A 389 0.01 -3.02 -26.50
CA TRP A 389 -1.41 -3.05 -26.88
C TRP A 389 -1.98 -1.67 -27.16
N ARG A 390 -1.47 -0.63 -26.49
CA ARG A 390 -1.86 0.75 -26.75
C ARG A 390 -1.56 1.16 -28.20
N LEU A 391 -0.44 0.71 -28.76
CA LEU A 391 -0.08 0.96 -30.15
C LEU A 391 -1.10 0.31 -31.10
N LEU A 392 -1.45 -0.95 -30.86
CA LEU A 392 -2.48 -1.66 -31.64
C LEU A 392 -3.85 -0.98 -31.53
N GLY A 393 -4.22 -0.49 -30.35
CA GLY A 393 -5.44 0.29 -30.16
C GLY A 393 -5.46 1.59 -30.98
N HIS A 394 -4.33 2.31 -31.04
CA HIS A 394 -4.21 3.51 -31.88
C HIS A 394 -4.25 3.19 -33.38
N LEU A 395 -3.54 2.15 -33.82
CA LEU A 395 -3.56 1.70 -35.21
C LEU A 395 -4.96 1.24 -35.64
N GLY A 396 -5.67 0.50 -34.78
CA GLY A 396 -7.05 0.12 -35.01
C GLY A 396 -8.00 1.33 -35.10
N GLY A 397 -7.72 2.39 -34.33
CA GLY A 397 -8.46 3.66 -34.41
C GLY A 397 -8.28 4.43 -35.71
N LEU A 398 -7.23 4.14 -36.51
CA LEU A 398 -7.05 4.71 -37.85
C LEU A 398 -7.93 4.03 -38.90
N VAL A 399 -8.44 2.83 -38.63
CA VAL A 399 -9.33 2.11 -39.54
C VAL A 399 -10.71 2.77 -39.52
N PRO A 400 -11.28 3.13 -40.69
CA PRO A 400 -12.63 3.66 -40.76
C PRO A 400 -13.63 2.71 -40.08
N ARG A 401 -14.47 3.26 -39.19
CA ARG A 401 -15.46 2.51 -38.40
C ARG A 401 -16.28 1.49 -39.21
N PRO A 402 -16.79 1.82 -40.42
CA PRO A 402 -17.60 0.86 -41.18
C PRO A 402 -16.83 -0.41 -41.55
N LEU A 403 -15.55 -0.27 -41.92
CA LEU A 403 -14.68 -1.39 -42.27
C LEU A 403 -14.35 -2.25 -41.05
N ALA A 404 -14.01 -1.59 -39.94
CA ALA A 404 -13.74 -2.28 -38.68
C ALA A 404 -14.97 -3.06 -38.18
N ASP A 405 -16.16 -2.49 -38.31
CA ASP A 405 -17.42 -3.14 -37.91
C ASP A 405 -17.88 -4.25 -38.87
N VAL A 406 -17.49 -4.21 -40.15
CA VAL A 406 -17.68 -5.37 -41.06
C VAL A 406 -16.86 -6.55 -40.57
N GLY A 407 -15.56 -6.35 -40.32
CA GLY A 407 -14.70 -7.40 -39.77
C GLY A 407 -15.21 -7.93 -38.43
N TYR A 408 -15.60 -7.03 -37.54
CA TYR A 408 -16.18 -7.39 -36.24
C TYR A 408 -17.44 -8.26 -36.39
N ARG A 409 -18.39 -7.86 -37.24
CA ARG A 409 -19.66 -8.60 -37.43
C ARG A 409 -19.44 -9.99 -38.02
N LEU A 410 -18.47 -10.17 -38.92
CA LEU A 410 -18.11 -11.48 -39.46
C LEU A 410 -17.60 -12.42 -38.36
N VAL A 411 -16.78 -11.93 -37.44
CA VAL A 411 -16.29 -12.72 -36.31
C VAL A 411 -17.42 -13.00 -35.32
N ALA A 412 -18.19 -11.97 -34.98
CA ALA A 412 -19.29 -12.08 -34.02
C ALA A 412 -20.34 -13.10 -34.48
N SER A 413 -20.78 -13.06 -35.73
CA SER A 413 -21.80 -13.97 -36.26
C SER A 413 -21.36 -15.43 -36.34
N ASN A 414 -20.05 -15.69 -36.39
CA ASN A 414 -19.50 -17.04 -36.42
C ASN A 414 -18.94 -17.52 -35.08
N ARG A 415 -19.01 -16.71 -34.02
CA ARG A 415 -18.33 -16.98 -32.74
C ARG A 415 -18.76 -18.29 -32.09
N LEU A 416 -20.05 -18.58 -32.05
CA LEU A 416 -20.57 -19.81 -31.43
C LEU A 416 -20.23 -21.05 -32.26
N ARG A 417 -20.19 -20.90 -33.59
CA ARG A 417 -19.82 -22.00 -34.51
C ARG A 417 -18.36 -22.41 -34.36
N PHE A 418 -17.44 -21.45 -34.18
CA PHE A 418 -16.01 -21.72 -34.12
C PHE A 418 -15.49 -21.93 -32.69
N PHE A 419 -16.09 -21.29 -31.69
CA PHE A 419 -15.58 -21.29 -30.32
C PHE A 419 -16.49 -21.99 -29.32
N GLY A 420 -17.70 -22.37 -29.72
CA GLY A 420 -18.68 -23.03 -28.87
C GLY A 420 -19.28 -22.14 -27.78
N SER A 421 -20.18 -22.73 -27.01
CA SER A 421 -20.67 -22.21 -25.73
C SER A 421 -19.78 -22.70 -24.58
N LEU A 422 -19.82 -21.99 -23.45
CA LEU A 422 -19.15 -22.43 -22.23
C LEU A 422 -19.97 -23.49 -21.51
N ASP A 423 -19.42 -24.69 -21.33
CA ASP A 423 -20.04 -25.77 -20.53
C ASP A 423 -19.80 -25.61 -19.02
N ALA A 424 -18.75 -24.87 -18.63
CA ALA A 424 -18.42 -24.57 -17.24
C ALA A 424 -17.70 -23.22 -17.12
N CYS A 425 -18.03 -22.46 -16.07
CA CYS A 425 -17.38 -21.18 -15.78
C CYS A 425 -16.04 -21.42 -15.06
N ARG A 426 -14.96 -20.86 -15.61
CA ARG A 426 -13.66 -20.84 -14.92
C ARG A 426 -13.78 -19.99 -13.66
N ILE A 427 -13.50 -20.58 -12.50
CA ILE A 427 -13.45 -19.83 -11.23
C ILE A 427 -12.25 -18.87 -11.28
N PRO A 428 -12.46 -17.54 -11.24
CA PRO A 428 -11.36 -16.57 -11.24
C PRO A 428 -10.53 -16.69 -9.96
N ARG A 429 -9.23 -16.38 -10.07
CA ARG A 429 -8.34 -16.29 -8.90
C ARG A 429 -8.87 -15.24 -7.92
N PRO A 430 -8.59 -15.34 -6.61
CA PRO A 430 -9.08 -14.38 -5.61
C PRO A 430 -8.82 -12.91 -5.99
N GLU A 431 -7.66 -12.63 -6.60
CA GLU A 431 -7.24 -11.31 -7.06
C GLU A 431 -8.02 -10.80 -8.29
N GLU A 432 -8.59 -11.70 -9.10
CA GLU A 432 -9.34 -11.37 -10.32
C GLU A 432 -10.83 -11.13 -10.01
N ARG A 433 -11.36 -11.79 -8.96
CA ARG A 433 -12.79 -11.71 -8.59
C ARG A 433 -13.26 -10.29 -8.34
N VAL A 434 -12.41 -9.42 -7.80
CA VAL A 434 -12.72 -8.01 -7.54
C VAL A 434 -12.98 -7.20 -8.82
N ARG A 435 -12.64 -7.76 -9.99
CA ARG A 435 -12.83 -7.14 -11.31
C ARG A 435 -14.12 -7.58 -11.99
N PHE A 436 -14.77 -8.64 -11.50
CA PHE A 436 -16.03 -9.14 -12.04
C PHE A 436 -17.19 -8.56 -11.25
N LEU A 437 -18.17 -8.02 -11.96
CA LEU A 437 -19.42 -7.48 -11.41
C LEU A 437 -20.59 -8.38 -11.82
N PRO A 438 -21.60 -8.53 -10.94
CA PRO A 438 -22.73 -9.43 -11.15
C PRO A 438 -23.60 -9.06 -12.36
#